data_AF-A0A533XGS6-F1
#
_entry.id   AF-A0A533XGS6-F1
#
_cell.length_a   1.000
_cell.length_b   1.000
_cell.length_c   1.000
_cell.angle_alpha   90.00
_cell.angle_beta   90.00
_cell.angle_gamma   90.00
#
_symmetry.space_group_name_H-M   'P 1'
#
loop_
_entity.id
_entity.type
_entity.pdbx_description
1 polymer ?
#
loop_
_entity_poly.entity_id
_entity_poly.type
_entity_poly.pdbx_seq_one_letter_code
_entity_poly.pdbx_strand_id
1 'polypeptide(L)'
;MPGSVRRDLSRGRVLLSSLCSVFLIAGSASAATPASEQTQKRSVHFDLENTDGNGALPVGKSLALSAQLTGVPVGDDPVVAIFEGGSFARRLVPLTPDPDSDSLRASVTLEPYPLGRTSVQPKYLRIHVVFARLREMKIVRFLTRTLYVTIGQAHDGPEPNSLPPRDRTDNGNMGLPPDEAQPDVAPVLDEGITEEDLLPLPVPGQAQDYWREVTRLISGSWGQGIGRRGQARLKQALRVRFRLHANGEAQLIQVERSSGARELDEAGMRAIVNAHPFPPFPEDLDHSSIEVHVRMRAGFPESIQNAQSATSGRIDAQSSSPNGSGLGQ
;
A
#
# COMPACT_ATOMS: atom_id res chain seq x y z
N MET A 1 38.70 -50.22 -68.16
CA MET A 1 38.00 -49.15 -68.89
C MET A 1 38.43 -47.80 -68.34
N PRO A 2 38.61 -46.80 -69.22
CA PRO A 2 39.43 -45.59 -69.01
C PRO A 2 38.66 -44.56 -68.17
N GLY A 3 39.22 -43.44 -67.70
CA GLY A 3 40.49 -42.82 -68.02
C GLY A 3 40.78 -41.65 -67.08
N SER A 4 42.08 -41.42 -66.93
CA SER A 4 42.77 -40.21 -66.47
C SER A 4 42.24 -38.94 -67.13
N VAL A 5 42.11 -37.83 -66.38
CA VAL A 5 42.62 -36.51 -66.82
C VAL A 5 43.01 -35.66 -65.59
N ARG A 6 44.32 -35.52 -65.38
CA ARG A 6 44.98 -34.40 -64.68
C ARG A 6 44.67 -33.09 -65.40
N ARG A 7 44.57 -31.95 -64.68
CA ARG A 7 45.28 -30.70 -65.04
C ARG A 7 45.58 -29.89 -63.79
N ASP A 8 46.85 -29.96 -63.43
CA ASP A 8 47.61 -28.93 -62.72
C ASP A 8 47.94 -27.79 -63.72
N LEU A 9 48.61 -26.73 -63.24
CA LEU A 9 49.14 -25.54 -63.93
C LEU A 9 48.15 -24.37 -64.13
N SER A 10 48.52 -23.09 -63.97
CA SER A 10 49.75 -22.44 -63.50
C SER A 10 49.60 -20.91 -63.71
N ARG A 11 50.41 -20.12 -63.00
CA ARG A 11 50.96 -18.79 -63.39
C ARG A 11 49.95 -17.62 -63.44
N GLY A 12 50.28 -16.37 -63.08
CA GLY A 12 51.53 -15.69 -62.74
C GLY A 12 51.25 -14.48 -61.82
N ARG A 13 52.21 -14.00 -60.99
CA ARG A 13 53.16 -12.90 -61.27
C ARG A 13 52.46 -11.68 -61.91
N VAL A 14 52.43 -10.49 -61.31
CA VAL A 14 53.56 -9.55 -61.11
C VAL A 14 53.09 -8.34 -60.26
N LEU A 15 53.97 -7.89 -59.35
CA LEU A 15 54.34 -6.53 -58.85
C LEU A 15 53.38 -5.34 -59.14
N LEU A 16 53.22 -4.30 -58.30
CA LEU A 16 54.23 -3.48 -57.64
C LEU A 16 53.52 -2.41 -56.75
N SER A 17 54.21 -2.00 -55.67
CA SER A 17 54.21 -0.67 -55.01
C SER A 17 52.89 -0.03 -54.54
N SER A 18 52.81 0.32 -53.25
CA SER A 18 53.09 1.70 -52.83
C SER A 18 52.97 1.88 -51.31
N LEU A 19 54.07 2.35 -50.72
CA LEU A 19 54.19 3.29 -49.60
C LEU A 19 52.96 3.47 -48.68
N CYS A 20 53.10 3.19 -47.38
CA CYS A 20 53.55 4.22 -46.43
C CYS A 20 53.67 3.69 -45.01
N SER A 21 54.75 4.16 -44.40
CA SER A 21 55.21 3.97 -43.05
C SER A 21 54.14 4.08 -41.97
N VAL A 22 54.29 3.19 -40.99
CA VAL A 22 53.77 3.29 -39.63
C VAL A 22 54.08 4.69 -39.07
N PHE A 23 53.04 5.50 -38.88
CA PHE A 23 53.07 6.61 -37.93
C PHE A 23 52.25 6.21 -36.72
N LEU A 24 52.94 6.06 -35.59
CA LEU A 24 52.35 6.15 -34.26
C LEU A 24 51.74 7.55 -34.14
N ILE A 25 50.42 7.63 -34.17
CA ILE A 25 49.68 8.75 -33.61
C ILE A 25 48.92 8.20 -32.41
N ALA A 26 49.30 8.71 -31.24
CA ALA A 26 48.55 8.61 -30.01
C ALA A 26 47.17 9.25 -30.22
N GLY A 27 46.21 8.43 -30.65
CA GLY A 27 44.81 8.76 -30.62
C GLY A 27 44.23 8.21 -29.32
N SER A 28 43.94 9.11 -28.39
CA SER A 28 43.13 8.83 -27.20
C SER A 28 41.89 8.06 -27.64
N ALA A 29 41.88 6.74 -27.44
CA ALA A 29 40.66 5.99 -27.39
C ALA A 29 39.94 6.48 -26.14
N SER A 30 39.18 7.57 -26.31
CA SER A 30 38.05 7.86 -25.44
C SER A 30 37.17 6.63 -25.60
N ALA A 31 37.35 5.68 -24.68
CA ALA A 31 36.41 4.63 -24.47
C ALA A 31 35.09 5.34 -24.19
N ALA A 32 34.28 5.48 -25.24
CA ALA A 32 32.89 5.79 -25.10
C ALA A 32 32.32 4.66 -24.25
N THR A 33 32.30 4.93 -22.95
CA THR A 33 31.52 4.17 -21.99
C THR A 33 30.15 4.09 -22.63
N PRO A 34 29.60 2.89 -22.92
CA PRO A 34 28.21 2.83 -23.34
C PRO A 34 27.45 3.55 -22.24
N ALA A 35 26.85 4.68 -22.59
CA ALA A 35 26.02 5.46 -21.69
C ALA A 35 25.03 4.45 -21.11
N SER A 36 25.19 4.18 -19.82
CA SER A 36 24.24 3.37 -19.08
C SER A 36 22.89 3.99 -19.34
N GLU A 37 22.07 3.34 -20.19
CA GLU A 37 20.68 3.68 -20.35
C GLU A 37 20.11 3.66 -18.94
N GLN A 38 19.96 4.85 -18.36
CA GLN A 38 19.31 5.04 -17.08
C GLN A 38 17.89 4.57 -17.31
N THR A 39 17.66 3.28 -17.04
CA THR A 39 16.35 2.68 -17.12
C THR A 39 15.56 3.37 -16.03
N GLN A 40 14.81 4.42 -16.40
CA GLN A 40 13.94 5.13 -15.48
C GLN A 40 13.10 4.07 -14.77
N LYS A 41 13.25 4.01 -13.44
CA LYS A 41 12.63 2.96 -12.64
C LYS A 41 11.12 3.17 -12.68
N ARG A 42 10.43 2.38 -13.50
CA ARG A 42 8.97 2.42 -13.64
C ARG A 42 8.31 2.24 -12.27
N SER A 43 7.45 3.17 -11.91
CA SER A 43 6.68 3.14 -10.66
C SER A 43 5.22 3.43 -10.94
N VAL A 44 4.36 2.94 -10.05
CA VAL A 44 2.93 3.19 -10.11
C VAL A 44 2.40 3.51 -8.72
N HIS A 45 1.63 4.58 -8.64
CA HIS A 45 0.89 4.99 -7.47
C HIS A 45 -0.61 4.78 -7.72
N PHE A 46 -1.34 4.39 -6.69
CA PHE A 46 -2.79 4.19 -6.77
C PHE A 46 -3.45 4.99 -5.65
N ASP A 47 -4.60 5.58 -5.95
CA ASP A 47 -5.41 6.26 -4.96
C ASP A 47 -6.88 5.86 -5.07
N LEU A 48 -7.60 5.94 -3.95
CA LEU A 48 -9.03 5.72 -3.85
C LEU A 48 -9.73 7.05 -3.62
N GLU A 49 -10.59 7.45 -4.55
CA GLU A 49 -11.24 8.77 -4.52
C GLU A 49 -12.53 8.78 -3.68
N ASN A 50 -13.21 7.63 -3.53
CA ASN A 50 -14.55 7.53 -2.91
C ASN A 50 -14.57 6.79 -1.55
N THR A 51 -13.51 6.86 -0.75
CA THR A 51 -13.59 6.41 0.65
C THR A 51 -14.22 7.50 1.50
N ASP A 52 -15.09 7.17 2.47
CA ASP A 52 -15.85 8.12 3.31
C ASP A 52 -14.97 8.93 4.30
N GLY A 53 -13.75 9.32 3.93
CA GLY A 53 -12.74 9.96 4.77
C GLY A 53 -12.11 9.03 5.82
N ASN A 54 -12.91 8.11 6.36
CA ASN A 54 -12.53 7.09 7.33
C ASN A 54 -11.89 5.84 6.69
N GLY A 55 -11.76 5.81 5.36
CA GLY A 55 -11.16 4.67 4.67
C GLY A 55 -12.04 3.42 4.58
N ALA A 56 -13.28 3.40 5.02
CA ALA A 56 -14.17 2.27 4.80
C ALA A 56 -14.77 2.35 3.38
N LEU A 57 -14.77 1.23 2.66
CA LEU A 57 -15.57 1.07 1.44
C LEU A 57 -16.86 0.34 1.80
N PRO A 58 -18.06 0.95 1.68
CA PRO A 58 -19.29 0.27 2.03
C PRO A 58 -19.59 -0.90 1.09
N VAL A 59 -20.22 -1.94 1.63
CA VAL A 59 -20.54 -3.16 0.88
C VAL A 59 -21.41 -2.83 -0.34
N GLY A 60 -21.00 -3.30 -1.51
CA GLY A 60 -21.74 -3.14 -2.76
C GLY A 60 -21.70 -1.74 -3.38
N LYS A 61 -20.95 -0.79 -2.80
CA LYS A 61 -20.73 0.53 -3.40
C LYS A 61 -19.66 0.49 -4.49
N SER A 62 -19.78 1.40 -5.44
CA SER A 62 -18.78 1.58 -6.49
C SER A 62 -17.48 2.13 -5.91
N LEU A 63 -16.36 1.68 -6.48
CA LEU A 63 -15.02 2.06 -6.09
C LEU A 63 -14.39 2.92 -7.18
N ALA A 64 -14.07 4.17 -6.89
CA ALA A 64 -13.26 5.00 -7.77
C ALA A 64 -11.77 4.79 -7.44
N LEU A 65 -11.01 4.33 -8.43
CA LEU A 65 -9.59 4.03 -8.35
C LEU A 65 -8.85 4.85 -9.40
N SER A 66 -7.83 5.59 -8.98
CA SER A 66 -6.88 6.26 -9.86
C SER A 66 -5.54 5.53 -9.85
N ALA A 67 -4.86 5.58 -11.00
CA ALA A 67 -3.52 5.03 -11.19
C ALA A 67 -2.64 6.07 -11.86
N GLN A 68 -1.50 6.37 -11.26
CA GLN A 68 -0.48 7.26 -11.79
C GLN A 68 0.79 6.44 -12.09
N LEU A 69 1.20 6.41 -13.35
CA LEU A 69 2.31 5.61 -13.87
C LEU A 69 3.46 6.53 -14.29
N THR A 70 4.65 6.33 -13.71
CA THR A 70 5.84 7.16 -13.93
C THR A 70 6.96 6.36 -14.58
N GLY A 71 7.83 7.00 -15.35
CA GLY A 71 8.99 6.37 -16.00
C GLY A 71 8.61 5.52 -17.23
N VAL A 72 7.46 5.82 -17.84
CA VAL A 72 7.00 5.20 -19.08
C VAL A 72 6.94 6.27 -20.15
N PRO A 73 7.75 6.17 -21.23
CA PRO A 73 7.80 7.22 -22.22
C PRO A 73 6.45 7.33 -22.95
N VAL A 74 5.98 8.56 -23.09
CA VAL A 74 4.89 8.88 -24.02
C VAL A 74 5.43 8.66 -25.43
N GLY A 75 4.78 7.78 -26.17
CA GLY A 75 5.14 7.46 -27.55
C GLY A 75 3.88 7.20 -28.36
N ASP A 76 4.03 6.79 -29.61
CA ASP A 76 2.91 6.64 -30.54
C ASP A 76 1.93 5.54 -30.12
N ASP A 77 2.43 4.50 -29.44
CA ASP A 77 1.60 3.41 -28.94
C ASP A 77 0.84 3.83 -27.68
N PRO A 78 -0.50 3.86 -27.68
CA PRO A 78 -1.26 4.24 -26.50
C PRO A 78 -1.04 3.23 -25.37
N VAL A 79 -0.86 3.76 -24.17
CA VAL A 79 -0.73 2.99 -22.94
C VAL A 79 -2.12 2.83 -22.33
N VAL A 80 -2.47 1.62 -21.93
CA VAL A 80 -3.76 1.29 -21.31
C VAL A 80 -3.56 0.58 -19.97
N ALA A 81 -4.48 0.81 -19.04
CA ALA A 81 -4.64 0.06 -17.81
C ALA A 81 -5.87 -0.84 -17.95
N ILE A 82 -5.67 -2.13 -17.70
CA ILE A 82 -6.72 -3.13 -17.71
C ILE A 82 -6.96 -3.55 -16.27
N PHE A 83 -8.15 -3.24 -15.76
CA PHE A 83 -8.59 -3.56 -14.41
C PHE A 83 -9.43 -4.83 -14.46
N GLU A 84 -8.98 -5.86 -13.75
CA GLU A 84 -9.55 -7.21 -13.75
C GLU A 84 -9.75 -7.69 -12.31
N GLY A 85 -10.84 -8.41 -12.04
CA GLY A 85 -11.12 -8.93 -10.72
C GLY A 85 -12.27 -9.93 -10.77
N GLY A 86 -12.46 -10.67 -9.68
CA GLY A 86 -13.59 -11.61 -9.56
C GLY A 86 -14.92 -10.93 -9.18
N SER A 87 -14.87 -9.64 -8.81
CA SER A 87 -15.99 -8.94 -8.17
C SER A 87 -16.60 -7.84 -9.04
N PHE A 88 -16.07 -7.57 -10.24
CA PHE A 88 -16.55 -6.51 -11.13
C PHE A 88 -16.21 -6.83 -12.59
N ALA A 89 -16.86 -6.14 -13.52
CA ALA A 89 -16.58 -6.30 -14.95
C ALA A 89 -15.18 -5.79 -15.32
N ARG A 90 -14.49 -6.51 -16.21
CA ARG A 90 -13.19 -6.09 -16.76
C ARG A 90 -13.32 -4.70 -17.41
N ARG A 91 -12.43 -3.77 -17.05
CA ARG A 91 -12.37 -2.41 -17.62
C ARG A 91 -11.03 -2.18 -18.30
N LEU A 92 -11.05 -1.61 -19.49
CA LEU A 92 -9.85 -1.14 -20.19
C LEU A 92 -9.94 0.39 -20.27
N VAL A 93 -8.94 1.08 -19.73
CA VAL A 93 -8.91 2.54 -19.64
C VAL A 93 -7.60 3.04 -20.25
N PRO A 94 -7.63 3.95 -21.24
CA PRO A 94 -6.43 4.59 -21.74
C PRO A 94 -5.82 5.49 -20.66
N LEU A 95 -4.48 5.49 -20.56
CA LEU A 95 -3.80 6.46 -19.71
C LEU A 95 -3.53 7.73 -20.51
N THR A 96 -3.80 8.87 -19.89
CA THR A 96 -3.54 10.20 -20.44
C THR A 96 -2.32 10.82 -19.78
N PRO A 97 -1.48 11.58 -20.50
CA PRO A 97 -0.44 12.39 -19.89
C PRO A 97 -1.02 13.35 -18.86
N ASP A 98 -0.37 13.43 -17.71
CA ASP A 98 -0.67 14.36 -16.65
C ASP A 98 -0.03 15.73 -16.99
N PRO A 99 -0.77 16.84 -17.04
CA PRO A 99 -0.19 18.14 -17.42
C PRO A 99 0.88 18.64 -16.43
N ASP A 100 0.79 18.24 -15.17
CA ASP A 100 1.64 18.74 -14.08
C ASP A 100 2.85 17.83 -13.79
N SER A 101 2.95 16.68 -14.46
CA SER A 101 4.03 15.70 -14.21
C SER A 101 4.38 14.87 -15.44
N ASP A 102 5.59 14.30 -15.50
CA ASP A 102 5.99 13.32 -16.52
C ASP A 102 5.39 11.93 -16.23
N SER A 103 4.10 11.89 -15.93
CA SER A 103 3.36 10.68 -15.58
C SER A 103 2.12 10.50 -16.42
N LEU A 104 1.67 9.26 -16.49
CA LEU A 104 0.45 8.86 -17.18
C LEU A 104 -0.61 8.54 -16.13
N ARG A 105 -1.78 9.17 -16.21
CA ARG A 105 -2.90 8.96 -15.29
C ARG A 105 -4.05 8.19 -15.94
N ALA A 106 -4.73 7.38 -15.14
CA ALA A 106 -6.02 6.78 -15.48
C ALA A 106 -6.91 6.74 -14.23
N SER A 107 -8.18 7.05 -14.39
CA SER A 107 -9.19 6.88 -13.34
C SER A 107 -10.29 5.94 -13.83
N VAL A 108 -10.78 5.09 -12.93
CA VAL A 108 -11.82 4.10 -13.23
C VAL A 108 -12.78 3.97 -12.06
N THR A 109 -14.06 3.90 -12.37
CA THR A 109 -15.09 3.49 -11.41
C THR A 109 -15.39 2.01 -11.64
N LEU A 110 -15.20 1.20 -10.60
CA LEU A 110 -15.46 -0.22 -10.58
C LEU A 110 -16.74 -0.49 -9.78
N GLU A 111 -17.71 -1.13 -10.42
CA GLU A 111 -18.98 -1.49 -9.79
C GLU A 111 -18.95 -2.96 -9.37
N PRO A 112 -19.04 -3.26 -8.07
CA PRO A 112 -19.09 -4.64 -7.62
C PRO A 112 -20.35 -5.35 -8.10
N TYR A 113 -20.23 -6.63 -8.44
CA TYR A 113 -21.38 -7.47 -8.72
C TYR A 113 -22.29 -7.56 -7.48
N PRO A 114 -23.62 -7.54 -7.66
CA PRO A 114 -24.54 -7.69 -6.54
C PRO A 114 -24.33 -9.05 -5.88
N LEU A 115 -24.20 -9.03 -4.55
CA LEU A 115 -24.08 -10.26 -3.77
C LEU A 115 -25.43 -10.99 -3.76
N GLY A 116 -25.41 -12.29 -4.07
CA GLY A 116 -26.59 -13.14 -3.91
C GLY A 116 -26.97 -13.32 -2.44
N ARG A 117 -28.23 -13.67 -2.16
CA ARG A 117 -28.77 -13.85 -0.79
C ARG A 117 -28.02 -14.88 0.06
N THR A 118 -27.33 -15.83 -0.56
CA THR A 118 -26.54 -16.89 0.09
C THR A 118 -25.03 -16.65 -0.01
N SER A 119 -24.61 -15.53 -0.60
CA SER A 119 -23.20 -15.21 -0.78
C SER A 119 -22.61 -14.66 0.52
N VAL A 120 -21.48 -15.22 0.94
CA VAL A 120 -20.65 -14.63 2.00
C VAL A 120 -20.13 -13.29 1.49
N GLN A 121 -20.26 -12.24 2.31
CA GLN A 121 -19.69 -10.94 1.98
C GLN A 121 -18.16 -11.03 1.97
N PRO A 122 -17.51 -10.64 0.87
CA PRO A 122 -16.05 -10.64 0.83
C PRO A 122 -15.51 -9.57 1.77
N LYS A 123 -14.44 -9.91 2.53
CA LYS A 123 -13.72 -8.93 3.36
C LYS A 123 -12.96 -7.88 2.54
N TYR A 124 -12.71 -8.17 1.26
CA TYR A 124 -11.89 -7.34 0.38
C TYR A 124 -12.23 -7.58 -1.09
N LEU A 125 -11.96 -6.57 -1.92
CA LEU A 125 -11.93 -6.66 -3.37
C LEU A 125 -10.50 -6.89 -3.85
N ARG A 126 -10.30 -7.91 -4.68
CA ARG A 126 -9.01 -8.18 -5.34
C ARG A 126 -9.03 -7.62 -6.75
N ILE A 127 -8.13 -6.68 -7.00
CA ILE A 127 -8.01 -5.96 -8.28
C ILE A 127 -6.64 -6.26 -8.88
N HIS A 128 -6.62 -6.76 -10.11
CA HIS A 128 -5.42 -6.87 -10.94
C HIS A 128 -5.41 -5.71 -11.91
N VAL A 129 -4.34 -4.95 -11.90
CA VAL A 129 -4.12 -3.85 -12.85
C VAL A 129 -2.96 -4.24 -13.75
N VAL A 130 -3.28 -4.41 -15.03
CA VAL A 130 -2.30 -4.75 -16.08
C VAL A 130 -2.09 -3.52 -16.95
N PHE A 131 -0.87 -3.00 -16.97
CA PHE A 131 -0.48 -1.94 -17.89
C PHE A 131 0.12 -2.55 -19.16
N ALA A 132 -0.36 -2.07 -20.30
CA ALA A 132 0.03 -2.57 -21.60
C ALA A 132 0.12 -1.45 -22.63
N ARG A 133 0.92 -1.67 -23.68
CA ARG A 133 0.88 -0.88 -24.91
C ARG A 133 -0.05 -1.55 -25.90
N LEU A 134 -0.88 -0.76 -26.57
CA LEU A 134 -1.63 -1.19 -27.73
C LEU A 134 -0.74 -0.98 -28.96
N ARG A 135 -0.27 -2.08 -29.57
CA ARG A 135 0.51 -2.06 -30.80
C ARG A 135 -0.28 -2.77 -31.88
N GLU A 136 -0.63 -2.05 -32.94
CA GLU A 136 -1.46 -2.56 -34.03
C GLU A 136 -2.77 -3.17 -33.47
N MET A 137 -2.87 -4.50 -33.40
CA MET A 137 -4.00 -5.26 -32.83
C MET A 137 -3.60 -6.14 -31.64
N LYS A 138 -2.44 -5.89 -31.02
CA LYS A 138 -1.87 -6.67 -29.92
C LYS A 138 -1.77 -5.84 -28.65
N ILE A 139 -2.04 -6.50 -27.52
CA ILE A 139 -1.85 -5.95 -26.18
C ILE A 139 -0.51 -6.45 -25.64
N VAL A 140 0.50 -5.59 -25.61
CA VAL A 140 1.83 -5.91 -25.10
C VAL A 140 1.93 -5.47 -23.63
N ARG A 141 1.76 -6.42 -22.72
CA ARG A 141 1.78 -6.19 -21.27
C ARG A 141 3.21 -5.93 -20.81
N PHE A 142 3.41 -4.93 -19.95
CA PHE A 142 4.73 -4.60 -19.43
C PHE A 142 4.78 -4.40 -17.91
N LEU A 143 3.64 -4.26 -17.24
CA LEU A 143 3.57 -4.14 -15.79
C LEU A 143 2.27 -4.75 -15.26
N THR A 144 2.34 -5.42 -14.13
CA THR A 144 1.17 -5.95 -13.43
C THR A 144 1.27 -5.61 -11.95
N ARG A 145 0.14 -5.20 -11.37
CA ARG A 145 -0.03 -4.93 -9.95
C ARG A 145 -1.29 -5.62 -9.45
N THR A 146 -1.24 -6.06 -8.20
CA THR A 146 -2.39 -6.63 -7.51
C THR A 146 -2.66 -5.78 -6.27
N LEU A 147 -3.90 -5.32 -6.15
CA LEU A 147 -4.39 -4.46 -5.08
C LEU A 147 -5.49 -5.20 -4.32
N TYR A 148 -5.48 -5.06 -3.01
CA TYR A 148 -6.54 -5.53 -2.13
C TYR A 148 -7.14 -4.29 -1.47
N VAL A 149 -8.44 -4.10 -1.65
CA VAL A 149 -9.22 -2.98 -1.08
C VAL A 149 -10.17 -3.59 -0.07
N THR A 150 -10.05 -3.24 1.21
CA THR A 150 -10.93 -3.82 2.24
C THR A 150 -12.34 -3.25 2.08
N ILE A 151 -13.33 -4.08 2.36
CA ILE A 151 -14.72 -3.65 2.40
C ILE A 151 -15.05 -3.47 3.88
N GLY A 152 -15.51 -2.28 4.24
CA GLY A 152 -15.85 -1.95 5.62
C GLY A 152 -16.91 -2.93 6.12
N GLN A 153 -16.68 -3.49 7.30
CA GLN A 153 -17.75 -4.19 8.00
C GLN A 153 -18.78 -3.15 8.45
N ALA A 154 -20.07 -3.45 8.33
CA ALA A 154 -21.05 -2.72 9.10
C ALA A 154 -20.70 -2.92 10.57
N HIS A 155 -20.06 -1.92 11.19
CA HIS A 155 -19.97 -1.86 12.64
C HIS A 155 -21.40 -1.65 13.13
N ASP A 156 -22.08 -2.74 13.46
CA ASP A 156 -23.09 -2.66 14.51
C ASP A 156 -22.34 -2.15 15.75
N GLY A 157 -22.83 -1.04 16.31
CA GLY A 157 -22.19 -0.36 17.44
C GLY A 157 -21.92 -1.28 18.63
N PRO A 158 -21.21 -0.79 19.67
CA PRO A 158 -20.83 -1.63 20.80
C PRO A 158 -22.06 -2.30 21.41
N GLU A 159 -22.13 -3.63 21.29
CA GLU A 159 -23.06 -4.44 22.06
C GLU A 159 -22.79 -4.14 23.55
N PRO A 160 -23.78 -3.59 24.29
CA PRO A 160 -23.60 -3.33 25.69
C PRO A 160 -23.56 -4.67 26.43
N ASN A 161 -22.35 -5.02 26.89
CA ASN A 161 -22.14 -5.82 28.10
C ASN A 161 -22.90 -7.16 28.17
N SER A 162 -22.55 -8.13 27.30
CA SER A 162 -22.85 -9.53 27.59
C SER A 162 -21.84 -10.06 28.62
N LEU A 163 -22.07 -9.77 29.90
CA LEU A 163 -21.38 -10.43 31.00
C LEU A 163 -21.60 -11.96 30.89
N PRO A 164 -20.59 -12.81 31.13
CA PRO A 164 -20.81 -14.24 31.22
C PRO A 164 -21.73 -14.55 32.42
N PRO A 165 -22.55 -15.62 32.36
CA PRO A 165 -23.44 -15.97 33.46
C PRO A 165 -22.62 -16.23 34.73
N ARG A 166 -22.85 -15.43 35.77
CA ARG A 166 -22.38 -15.77 37.12
C ARG A 166 -23.22 -16.91 37.63
N ASP A 167 -22.58 -18.08 37.75
CA ASP A 167 -23.15 -19.24 38.38
C ASP A 167 -23.47 -18.88 39.84
N ARG A 168 -24.76 -18.81 40.16
CA ARG A 168 -25.25 -18.66 41.53
C ARG A 168 -25.20 -20.03 42.17
N THR A 169 -24.27 -20.23 43.09
CA THR A 169 -24.45 -21.20 44.17
C THR A 169 -24.61 -20.44 45.47
N ASP A 170 -25.88 -20.40 45.88
CA ASP A 170 -26.36 -20.08 47.21
C ASP A 170 -25.74 -21.05 48.23
N ASN A 171 -25.32 -20.51 49.37
CA ASN A 171 -25.26 -21.25 50.64
C ASN A 171 -25.20 -20.22 51.77
N GLY A 172 -26.37 -19.96 52.36
CA GLY A 172 -26.53 -19.07 53.50
C GLY A 172 -25.99 -19.63 54.82
N ASN A 173 -25.80 -18.72 55.78
CA ASN A 173 -26.16 -18.97 57.18
C ASN A 173 -26.29 -17.65 57.96
N MET A 174 -27.26 -17.66 58.89
CA MET A 174 -27.62 -16.72 59.97
C MET A 174 -26.46 -15.94 60.63
N GLY A 175 -26.60 -14.79 61.28
CA GLY A 175 -27.76 -14.03 61.76
C GLY A 175 -27.35 -13.16 62.97
N LEU A 176 -27.77 -11.87 62.95
CA LEU A 176 -27.97 -10.89 64.05
C LEU A 176 -26.78 -10.12 64.73
N PRO A 177 -27.02 -8.87 65.23
CA PRO A 177 -26.07 -7.75 65.44
C PRO A 177 -25.97 -7.33 66.93
N PRO A 178 -25.68 -6.05 67.31
CA PRO A 178 -24.53 -5.15 67.06
C PRO A 178 -23.74 -4.84 68.37
N ASP A 179 -22.52 -4.30 68.30
CA ASP A 179 -21.90 -3.64 69.47
C ASP A 179 -20.89 -2.53 69.09
N GLU A 180 -20.75 -1.59 70.01
CA GLU A 180 -20.32 -0.20 69.98
C GLU A 180 -18.92 0.16 69.44
N ALA A 181 -18.84 1.40 68.93
CA ALA A 181 -17.92 2.48 69.35
C ALA A 181 -17.27 3.24 68.17
N GLN A 182 -17.82 4.43 67.88
CA GLN A 182 -17.11 5.47 67.13
C GLN A 182 -16.05 6.13 68.04
N PRO A 183 -14.94 6.60 67.47
CA PRO A 183 -14.35 7.83 67.95
C PRO A 183 -14.47 8.94 66.91
N ASP A 184 -15.01 10.03 67.42
CA ASP A 184 -15.05 11.41 66.96
C ASP A 184 -13.71 11.86 66.34
N VAL A 185 -13.70 12.22 65.06
CA VAL A 185 -12.60 12.97 64.44
C VAL A 185 -13.21 14.14 63.66
N ALA A 186 -12.87 15.34 64.13
CA ALA A 186 -13.33 16.63 63.62
C ALA A 186 -13.05 16.83 62.12
N PRO A 187 -13.92 17.54 61.39
CA PRO A 187 -13.71 17.85 59.98
C PRO A 187 -12.60 18.90 59.82
N VAL A 188 -11.54 18.54 59.09
CA VAL A 188 -10.56 19.50 58.57
C VAL A 188 -11.20 20.21 57.37
N LEU A 189 -11.18 21.53 57.43
CA LEU A 189 -11.75 22.45 56.45
C LEU A 189 -11.08 22.30 55.08
N ASP A 190 -11.92 22.31 54.04
CA ASP A 190 -11.58 22.45 52.62
C ASP A 190 -10.55 23.58 52.39
N GLU A 191 -9.33 23.22 52.02
CA GLU A 191 -8.49 24.09 51.20
C GLU A 191 -8.85 23.80 49.74
N GLY A 192 -9.39 24.83 49.08
CA GLY A 192 -9.71 24.79 47.67
C GLY A 192 -8.49 24.43 46.83
N ILE A 193 -8.51 23.20 46.30
CA ILE A 193 -7.71 22.84 45.14
C ILE A 193 -8.67 22.95 43.97
N THR A 194 -8.47 23.99 43.17
CA THR A 194 -9.04 24.13 41.85
C THR A 194 -8.68 22.90 41.03
N GLU A 195 -9.64 21.99 40.82
CA GLU A 195 -9.62 21.03 39.72
C GLU A 195 -9.86 21.78 38.41
N GLU A 196 -8.95 22.70 38.08
CA GLU A 196 -8.88 23.32 36.77
C GLU A 196 -7.99 22.43 35.88
N ASP A 197 -8.68 21.71 34.99
CA ASP A 197 -8.23 21.49 33.62
C ASP A 197 -6.86 20.82 33.45
N LEU A 198 -6.77 19.55 33.84
CA LEU A 198 -5.76 18.65 33.28
C LEU A 198 -6.44 17.77 32.24
N LEU A 199 -6.59 18.31 31.02
CA LEU A 199 -6.61 17.46 29.83
C LEU A 199 -5.48 16.44 30.00
N PRO A 200 -5.75 15.12 29.93
CA PRO A 200 -4.69 14.13 30.02
C PRO A 200 -3.69 14.43 28.91
N LEU A 201 -2.49 14.87 29.29
CA LEU A 201 -1.40 15.02 28.35
C LEU A 201 -1.20 13.65 27.69
N PRO A 202 -1.10 13.56 26.36
CA PRO A 202 -0.94 12.30 25.67
C PRO A 202 0.26 11.56 26.26
N VAL A 203 0.03 10.38 26.84
CA VAL A 203 1.07 9.57 27.50
C VAL A 203 2.13 9.24 26.44
N PRO A 204 3.38 9.72 26.57
CA PRO A 204 4.42 9.43 25.60
C PRO A 204 4.68 7.92 25.52
N GLY A 205 4.55 7.33 24.32
CA GLY A 205 4.83 5.91 24.09
C GLY A 205 3.66 5.08 23.54
N GLN A 206 2.45 5.63 23.47
CA GLN A 206 1.27 4.93 22.94
C GLN A 206 1.45 4.53 21.47
N ALA A 207 2.04 5.39 20.63
CA ALA A 207 2.35 5.05 19.25
C ALA A 207 3.28 3.83 19.13
N GLN A 208 4.26 3.65 20.03
CA GLN A 208 5.16 2.51 19.97
C GLN A 208 4.45 1.21 20.34
N ASP A 209 3.59 1.23 21.34
CA ASP A 209 2.77 0.09 21.73
C ASP A 209 1.74 -0.26 20.66
N TYR A 210 1.14 0.76 20.04
CA TYR A 210 0.26 0.62 18.88
C TYR A 210 0.95 -0.13 17.73
N TRP A 211 2.13 0.30 17.29
CA TRP A 211 2.84 -0.36 16.20
C TRP A 211 3.30 -1.78 16.58
N ARG A 212 3.60 -2.03 17.86
CA ARG A 212 3.90 -3.39 18.35
C ARG A 212 2.67 -4.30 18.20
N GLU A 213 1.49 -3.80 18.52
CA GLU A 213 0.24 -4.53 18.39
C GLU A 213 -0.13 -4.80 16.92
N VAL A 214 -0.07 -3.79 16.05
CA VAL A 214 -0.26 -3.96 14.60
C VAL A 214 0.71 -5.01 14.04
N THR A 215 1.99 -4.95 14.45
CA THR A 215 3.00 -5.93 14.04
C THR A 215 2.65 -7.34 14.52
N ARG A 216 2.15 -7.47 15.76
CA ARG A 216 1.74 -8.76 16.35
C ARG A 216 0.59 -9.39 15.57
N LEU A 217 -0.44 -8.61 15.22
CA LEU A 217 -1.60 -9.07 14.45
C LEU A 217 -1.21 -9.59 13.07
N ILE A 218 -0.43 -8.79 12.33
CA ILE A 218 0.05 -9.18 10.99
C ILE A 218 0.95 -10.41 11.06
N SER A 219 1.85 -10.46 12.05
CA SER A 219 2.79 -11.59 12.20
C SER A 219 2.08 -12.88 12.58
N GLY A 220 1.06 -12.81 13.45
CA GLY A 220 0.22 -13.95 13.79
C GLY A 220 -0.50 -14.51 12.57
N SER A 221 -1.13 -13.64 11.79
CA SER A 221 -1.82 -13.99 10.54
C SER A 221 -0.89 -14.56 9.47
N TRP A 222 0.30 -13.98 9.31
CA TRP A 222 1.35 -14.47 8.41
C TRP A 222 1.85 -15.86 8.80
N GLY A 223 2.10 -16.08 10.10
CA GLY A 223 2.54 -17.36 10.63
C GLY A 223 1.56 -18.49 10.36
N GLN A 224 0.25 -18.21 10.48
CA GLN A 224 -0.81 -19.16 10.16
C GLN A 224 -0.93 -19.40 8.65
N GLY A 225 -0.74 -18.37 7.82
CA GLY A 225 -1.02 -18.42 6.37
C GLY A 225 -0.01 -19.20 5.53
N ILE A 226 1.27 -19.24 5.90
CA ILE A 226 2.32 -19.90 5.08
C ILE A 226 3.01 -21.09 5.74
N GLY A 227 2.86 -21.25 7.06
CA GLY A 227 3.54 -22.30 7.85
C GLY A 227 5.07 -22.30 7.71
N ARG A 228 5.74 -23.23 8.40
CA ARG A 228 7.23 -23.31 8.37
C ARG A 228 7.79 -23.63 6.98
N ARG A 229 7.08 -24.44 6.19
CA ARG A 229 7.51 -24.84 4.83
C ARG A 229 7.41 -23.68 3.83
N GLY A 230 6.41 -22.80 3.95
CA GLY A 230 6.28 -21.62 3.11
C GLY A 230 7.36 -20.58 3.42
N GLN A 231 7.71 -20.42 4.70
CA GLN A 231 8.76 -19.50 5.14
C GLN A 231 10.11 -19.83 4.51
N ALA A 232 10.48 -21.10 4.44
CA ALA A 232 11.74 -21.55 3.85
C ALA A 232 11.83 -21.32 2.32
N ARG A 233 10.71 -21.03 1.64
CA ARG A 233 10.66 -20.79 0.18
C ARG A 233 10.80 -19.32 -0.19
N LEU A 234 10.89 -18.42 0.78
CA LEU A 234 11.12 -16.99 0.54
C LEU A 234 12.53 -16.79 -0.02
N LYS A 235 12.62 -16.43 -1.30
CA LYS A 235 13.91 -16.08 -1.94
C LYS A 235 14.39 -14.70 -1.50
N GLN A 236 13.46 -13.79 -1.24
CA GLN A 236 13.70 -12.45 -0.74
C GLN A 236 12.58 -12.00 0.19
N ALA A 237 12.84 -10.93 0.96
CA ALA A 237 11.83 -10.34 1.82
C ALA A 237 10.69 -9.72 0.98
N LEU A 238 9.45 -10.12 1.28
CA LEU A 238 8.26 -9.47 0.74
C LEU A 238 8.13 -8.09 1.38
N ARG A 239 7.83 -7.05 0.60
CA ARG A 239 7.40 -5.76 1.12
C ARG A 239 6.00 -5.47 0.63
N VAL A 240 5.10 -5.20 1.56
CA VAL A 240 3.73 -4.79 1.31
C VAL A 240 3.55 -3.39 1.87
N ARG A 241 2.87 -2.54 1.11
CA ARG A 241 2.42 -1.23 1.56
C ARG A 241 0.91 -1.19 1.61
N PHE A 242 0.35 -0.44 2.55
CA PHE A 242 -1.08 -0.18 2.63
C PHE A 242 -1.33 1.16 3.32
N ARG A 243 -2.50 1.74 3.10
CA ARG A 243 -2.95 2.96 3.77
C ARG A 243 -3.78 2.56 4.99
N LEU A 244 -3.33 2.93 6.19
CA LEU A 244 -4.03 2.68 7.43
C LEU A 244 -4.72 3.97 7.90
N HIS A 245 -6.03 3.93 8.10
CA HIS A 245 -6.81 5.07 8.56
C HIS A 245 -6.92 5.08 10.09
N ALA A 246 -7.21 6.25 10.67
CA ALA A 246 -7.27 6.45 12.12
C ALA A 246 -8.27 5.54 12.85
N ASN A 247 -9.29 5.05 12.17
CA ASN A 247 -10.27 4.10 12.69
C ASN A 247 -9.82 2.62 12.61
N GLY A 248 -8.60 2.34 12.12
CA GLY A 248 -8.08 0.99 11.96
C GLY A 248 -8.41 0.31 10.62
N GLU A 249 -9.04 1.04 9.68
CA GLU A 249 -9.32 0.53 8.32
C GLU A 249 -8.05 0.53 7.46
N ALA A 250 -7.76 -0.61 6.82
CA ALA A 250 -6.56 -0.79 6.00
C ALA A 250 -6.91 -0.88 4.50
N GLN A 251 -6.63 0.17 3.75
CA GLN A 251 -6.94 0.28 2.33
C GLN A 251 -5.72 0.16 1.43
N LEU A 252 -5.96 -0.03 0.12
CA LEU A 252 -4.92 0.00 -0.92
C LEU A 252 -3.72 -0.92 -0.62
N ILE A 253 -3.98 -2.10 -0.09
CA ILE A 253 -2.94 -3.07 0.25
C ILE A 253 -2.33 -3.56 -1.07
N GLN A 254 -1.01 -3.48 -1.20
CA GLN A 254 -0.30 -3.83 -2.44
C GLN A 254 1.17 -4.19 -2.21
N VAL A 255 1.70 -5.05 -3.08
CA VAL A 255 3.10 -5.47 -3.03
C VAL A 255 4.00 -4.36 -3.58
N GLU A 256 4.88 -3.82 -2.73
CA GLU A 256 5.96 -2.91 -3.12
C GLU A 256 7.14 -3.69 -3.71
N ARG A 257 7.51 -4.80 -3.05
CA ARG A 257 8.58 -5.71 -3.48
C ARG A 257 8.16 -7.16 -3.31
N SER A 258 8.10 -7.89 -4.42
CA SER A 258 7.74 -9.32 -4.44
C SER A 258 8.78 -10.18 -3.69
N SER A 259 8.32 -11.26 -3.06
CA SER A 259 9.16 -12.34 -2.51
C SER A 259 9.81 -13.22 -3.59
N GLY A 260 9.41 -13.06 -4.85
CA GLY A 260 9.82 -13.93 -5.97
C GLY A 260 8.96 -15.19 -6.13
N ALA A 261 7.93 -15.38 -5.30
CA ALA A 261 6.92 -16.43 -5.45
C ALA A 261 5.52 -15.82 -5.28
N ARG A 262 4.68 -15.95 -6.31
CA ARG A 262 3.36 -15.31 -6.35
C ARG A 262 2.47 -15.77 -5.20
N GLU A 263 2.53 -17.06 -4.85
CA GLU A 263 1.71 -17.64 -3.79
C GLU A 263 2.04 -17.05 -2.42
N LEU A 264 3.32 -16.72 -2.19
CA LEU A 264 3.79 -16.09 -0.95
C LEU A 264 3.42 -14.60 -0.92
N ASP A 265 3.50 -13.91 -2.05
CA ASP A 265 3.04 -12.52 -2.18
C ASP A 265 1.54 -12.42 -1.87
N GLU A 266 0.72 -13.29 -2.46
CA GLU A 266 -0.71 -13.34 -2.21
C GLU A 266 -1.04 -13.73 -0.76
N ALA A 267 -0.25 -14.63 -0.16
CA ALA A 267 -0.41 -14.98 1.25
C ALA A 267 -0.06 -13.80 2.18
N GLY A 268 0.96 -13.00 1.86
CA GLY A 268 1.33 -11.83 2.67
C GLY A 268 0.28 -10.73 2.59
N MET A 269 -0.27 -10.50 1.39
CA MET A 269 -1.41 -9.60 1.19
C MET A 269 -2.64 -10.05 1.99
N ARG A 270 -2.98 -11.36 1.93
CA ARG A 270 -4.06 -11.95 2.74
C ARG A 270 -3.78 -11.85 4.23
N ALA A 271 -2.52 -11.92 4.67
CA ALA A 271 -2.19 -11.82 6.08
C ALA A 271 -2.61 -10.47 6.67
N ILE A 272 -2.37 -9.38 5.94
CA ILE A 272 -2.80 -8.02 6.34
C ILE A 272 -4.32 -7.93 6.35
N VAL A 273 -5.00 -8.43 5.31
CA VAL A 273 -6.47 -8.43 5.29
C VAL A 273 -7.09 -9.27 6.40
N ASN A 274 -6.47 -10.39 6.77
CA ASN A 274 -6.95 -11.23 7.87
C ASN A 274 -6.67 -10.62 9.25
N ALA A 275 -5.66 -9.74 9.35
CA ALA A 275 -5.37 -8.97 10.56
C ALA A 275 -6.26 -7.73 10.69
N HIS A 276 -6.87 -7.27 9.60
CA HIS A 276 -7.88 -6.21 9.60
C HIS A 276 -9.19 -6.69 10.24
N PRO A 277 -9.87 -5.86 11.06
CA PRO A 277 -9.54 -4.47 11.38
C PRO A 277 -8.40 -4.29 12.41
N PHE A 278 -7.64 -3.21 12.27
CA PHE A 278 -6.58 -2.85 13.23
C PHE A 278 -7.14 -2.00 14.38
N PRO A 279 -6.41 -1.86 15.50
CA PRO A 279 -6.79 -0.90 16.52
C PRO A 279 -6.83 0.54 15.95
N PRO A 280 -7.67 1.42 16.51
CA PRO A 280 -7.67 2.83 16.13
C PRO A 280 -6.36 3.51 16.55
N PHE A 281 -6.04 4.64 15.91
CA PHE A 281 -4.87 5.41 16.24
C PHE A 281 -4.95 5.96 17.68
N PRO A 282 -3.88 5.83 18.48
CA PRO A 282 -3.78 6.56 19.73
C PRO A 282 -3.76 8.07 19.50
N GLU A 283 -4.07 8.83 20.55
CA GLU A 283 -4.17 10.31 20.51
C GLU A 283 -2.84 10.99 20.12
N ASP A 284 -1.70 10.32 20.24
CA ASP A 284 -0.39 10.85 19.81
C ASP A 284 -0.13 10.71 18.30
N LEU A 285 -1.02 10.04 17.56
CA LEU A 285 -0.97 9.94 16.09
C LEU A 285 -2.03 10.86 15.45
N ASP A 286 -1.71 12.16 15.36
CA ASP A 286 -2.54 13.21 14.73
C ASP A 286 -2.57 13.13 13.19
N HIS A 287 -2.90 11.96 12.63
CA HIS A 287 -3.02 11.74 11.19
C HIS A 287 -4.32 11.03 10.86
N SER A 288 -5.04 11.50 9.84
CA SER A 288 -6.27 10.82 9.36
C SER A 288 -5.97 9.47 8.71
N SER A 289 -4.79 9.33 8.10
CA SER A 289 -4.26 8.08 7.58
C SER A 289 -2.72 8.10 7.48
N ILE A 290 -2.11 6.91 7.51
CA ILE A 290 -0.65 6.70 7.43
C ILE A 290 -0.36 5.62 6.38
N GLU A 291 0.65 5.84 5.52
CA GLU A 291 1.16 4.79 4.62
C GLU A 291 2.13 3.88 5.40
N VAL A 292 1.71 2.62 5.55
CA VAL A 292 2.39 1.62 6.36
C VAL A 292 3.15 0.67 5.46
N HIS A 293 4.46 0.52 5.69
CA HIS A 293 5.31 -0.42 4.97
C HIS A 293 5.69 -1.60 5.87
N VAL A 294 5.25 -2.78 5.46
CA VAL A 294 5.53 -4.04 6.16
C VAL A 294 6.50 -4.86 5.34
N ARG A 295 7.64 -5.17 5.95
CA ARG A 295 8.56 -6.18 5.43
C ARG A 295 8.17 -7.52 6.04
N MET A 296 8.17 -8.61 5.27
CA MET A 296 7.89 -9.96 5.75
C MET A 296 9.05 -10.88 5.34
N ARG A 297 9.58 -11.63 6.31
CA ARG A 297 10.68 -12.59 6.11
C ARG A 297 10.34 -13.91 6.81
N ALA A 298 11.14 -14.94 6.58
CA ALA A 298 11.08 -16.16 7.36
C ALA A 298 11.36 -15.83 8.84
N GLY A 299 10.40 -16.14 9.73
CA GLY A 299 10.55 -15.90 11.18
C GLY A 299 10.48 -14.43 11.63
N PHE A 300 9.70 -13.56 10.96
CA PHE A 300 9.68 -12.11 11.21
C PHE A 300 9.25 -11.70 12.64
N PRO A 301 10.11 -10.93 13.32
CA PRO A 301 9.70 -9.64 13.86
C PRO A 301 10.74 -8.56 13.52
N GLU A 302 10.50 -7.68 12.54
CA GLU A 302 11.42 -6.56 12.31
C GLU A 302 10.80 -5.35 11.56
N SER A 303 10.23 -4.40 12.32
CA SER A 303 9.88 -3.03 11.91
C SER A 303 8.76 -2.85 10.87
N ILE A 304 7.69 -2.18 11.32
CA ILE A 304 6.86 -1.33 10.48
C ILE A 304 7.65 -0.03 10.29
N GLN A 305 7.99 0.33 9.07
CA GLN A 305 8.66 1.60 8.76
C GLN A 305 7.59 2.60 8.33
N ASN A 306 7.45 3.67 9.11
CA ASN A 306 6.58 4.79 8.76
C ASN A 306 7.25 5.58 7.63
N ALA A 307 6.63 5.62 6.45
CA ALA A 307 6.99 6.58 5.43
C ALA A 307 6.23 7.88 5.73
N GLN A 308 6.77 8.70 6.64
CA GLN A 308 6.34 10.08 6.73
C GLN A 308 6.80 10.80 5.46
N SER A 309 5.85 11.15 4.56
CA SER A 309 5.82 12.37 3.73
C SER A 309 4.82 12.22 2.57
N ALA A 310 3.62 12.79 2.72
CA ALA A 310 2.92 13.53 1.65
C ALA A 310 1.55 14.03 2.16
N THR A 311 1.51 15.29 2.59
CA THR A 311 0.52 16.34 2.26
C THR A 311 0.43 17.37 3.39
N SER A 312 1.32 18.37 3.38
CA SER A 312 1.01 19.66 4.00
C SER A 312 0.02 20.39 3.09
N GLY A 313 -1.27 20.23 3.37
CA GLY A 313 -2.29 21.13 2.86
C GLY A 313 -2.07 22.51 3.47
N ARG A 314 -1.50 23.42 2.69
CA ARG A 314 -1.41 24.84 2.99
C ARG A 314 -2.83 25.41 2.96
N ILE A 315 -3.39 25.67 4.14
CA ILE A 315 -4.60 26.45 4.32
C ILE A 315 -4.19 27.91 4.09
N ASP A 316 -4.37 28.43 2.87
CA ASP A 316 -4.32 29.86 2.64
C ASP A 316 -5.60 30.47 3.26
N ALA A 317 -5.42 31.10 4.43
CA ALA A 317 -6.41 31.94 5.06
C ALA A 317 -6.62 33.19 4.20
N GLN A 318 -7.75 33.27 3.50
CA GLN A 318 -8.16 34.48 2.82
C GLN A 318 -9.03 35.32 3.77
N SER A 319 -8.37 36.28 4.44
CA SER A 319 -9.02 37.33 5.23
C SER A 319 -9.84 38.23 4.31
N SER A 320 -11.16 38.18 4.43
CA SER A 320 -12.08 39.16 3.87
C SER A 320 -12.20 40.35 4.82
N SER A 321 -11.77 41.53 4.37
CA SER A 321 -12.17 42.82 4.94
C SER A 321 -13.01 43.60 3.91
N PRO A 322 -14.04 44.35 4.34
CA PRO A 322 -15.04 44.92 3.47
C PRO A 322 -14.60 46.29 2.95
N ASN A 323 -14.76 46.54 1.65
CA ASN A 323 -14.37 47.81 1.05
C ASN A 323 -15.61 48.62 0.63
N GLY A 324 -15.67 49.86 1.11
CA GLY A 324 -16.00 51.03 0.29
C GLY A 324 -17.47 51.28 -0.06
N SER A 325 -18.14 52.05 0.78
CA SER A 325 -19.19 52.97 0.36
C SER A 325 -18.64 54.00 -0.62
N GLY A 326 -19.35 54.27 -1.71
CA GLY A 326 -19.04 55.38 -2.61
C GLY A 326 -19.68 55.27 -3.99
N LEU A 327 -20.96 55.63 -4.10
CA LEU A 327 -21.57 56.01 -5.37
C LEU A 327 -22.37 57.29 -5.15
N GLY A 328 -21.82 58.40 -5.65
CA GLY A 328 -22.56 59.61 -5.93
C GLY A 328 -23.09 59.55 -7.36
N GLN A 329 -24.35 59.94 -7.54
CA GLN A 329 -24.81 61.00 -8.45
C GLN A 329 -26.11 61.57 -7.88
#